data_AF-A0A1G0BEW8-F1
#
_entry.id   AF-A0A1G0BEW8-F1
#
_cell.length_a   1.000
_cell.length_b   1.000
_cell.length_c   1.000
_cell.angle_alpha   90.00
_cell.angle_beta   90.00
_cell.angle_gamma   90.00
#
_symmetry.space_group_name_H-M   'P 1'
#
loop_
_entity.id
_entity.type
_entity.pdbx_description
1 polymer ?
#
loop_
_entity_poly.entity_id
_entity_poly.type
_entity_poly.pdbx_seq_one_letter_code
_entity_poly.pdbx_strand_id
1 'polypeptide(L)' 'METVPALFQTGLRHLTEEDLLVDLAQVEAVDSAAVSMLLGWSRAAQRSQRTLRVTGLPADLLSLAALYGVADMLPQQSS' A
#
# COMPACT_ATOMS: atom_id res chain seq x y z
N MET A 1 -1.92 2.34 -19.62
CA MET A 1 -1.86 3.09 -18.36
C MET A 1 -2.83 2.41 -17.41
N GLU A 2 -2.34 1.56 -16.52
CA GLU A 2 -3.18 0.93 -15.50
C GLU A 2 -3.40 1.95 -14.37
N THR A 3 -4.65 2.21 -14.03
CA THR A 3 -5.01 3.19 -13.01
C THR A 3 -5.01 2.55 -11.63
N VAL A 4 -4.75 3.36 -10.60
CA VAL A 4 -4.70 2.97 -9.17
C VAL A 4 -5.81 1.98 -8.73
N PRO A 5 -7.08 2.10 -9.17
CA PRO A 5 -8.14 1.18 -8.75
C PRO A 5 -7.98 -0.27 -9.24
N ALA A 6 -7.39 -0.50 -10.42
CA ALA A 6 -7.24 -1.84 -10.98
C ALA A 6 -6.11 -2.62 -10.28
N LEU A 7 -5.00 -1.94 -9.99
CA LEU A 7 -3.93 -2.49 -9.16
C LEU A 7 -4.43 -2.80 -7.75
N PHE A 8 -5.30 -1.93 -7.19
CA PHE A 8 -5.86 -2.11 -5.86
C PHE A 8 -6.64 -3.42 -5.70
N GLN A 9 -7.56 -3.70 -6.63
CA GLN A 9 -8.40 -4.88 -6.57
C GLN A 9 -7.58 -6.17 -6.74
N THR A 10 -6.57 -6.13 -7.60
CA THR A 10 -5.66 -7.25 -7.81
C THR A 10 -4.89 -7.56 -6.52
N GLY A 11 -4.27 -6.54 -5.89
CA GLY A 11 -3.56 -6.74 -4.62
C GLY A 11 -4.46 -7.18 -3.47
N LEU A 12 -5.71 -6.70 -3.40
CA LEU A 12 -6.67 -7.16 -2.39
C LEU A 12 -6.97 -8.66 -2.51
N ARG A 13 -7.10 -9.17 -3.73
CA ARG A 13 -7.37 -10.59 -3.97
C ARG A 13 -6.19 -11.46 -3.50
N HIS A 14 -4.97 -11.06 -3.86
CA HIS A 14 -3.77 -11.78 -3.41
C HIS A 14 -3.60 -11.75 -1.88
N LEU A 15 -3.88 -10.63 -1.21
CA LEU A 15 -3.80 -10.52 0.26
C LEU A 15 -4.76 -11.43 1.03
N THR A 16 -5.78 -11.99 0.37
CA THR A 16 -6.66 -12.99 0.98
C THR A 16 -6.14 -14.41 0.86
N GLU A 17 -5.22 -14.67 -0.07
CA GLU A 17 -4.74 -16.01 -0.40
C GLU A 17 -3.29 -16.23 0.04
N GLU A 18 -2.44 -15.20 0.00
CA GLU A 18 -1.01 -15.27 0.22
C GLU A 18 -0.41 -13.97 0.79
N ASP A 19 0.84 -14.04 1.22
CA ASP A 19 1.61 -12.85 1.61
C ASP A 19 1.94 -12.03 0.35
N LEU A 20 1.81 -10.70 0.43
CA LEU A 20 1.97 -9.82 -0.72
C LEU A 20 3.19 -8.91 -0.56
N LEU A 21 4.07 -8.92 -1.56
CA LEU A 21 5.13 -7.93 -1.74
C LEU A 21 4.76 -7.02 -2.92
N VAL A 22 4.67 -5.72 -2.67
CA VAL A 22 4.37 -4.72 -3.70
C VAL A 22 5.57 -3.79 -3.87
N ASP A 23 6.00 -3.60 -5.12
CA ASP A 23 6.98 -2.58 -5.49
C ASP A 23 6.26 -1.36 -6.10
N LEU A 24 6.40 -0.22 -5.42
CA LEU A 24 5.84 1.06 -5.85
C LEU A 24 6.89 1.98 -6.49
N ALA A 25 8.11 1.51 -6.76
CA ALA A 25 9.19 2.33 -7.32
C ALA A 25 8.87 2.89 -8.72
N GLN A 26 7.91 2.30 -9.43
CA GLN A 26 7.44 2.77 -10.74
C GLN A 26 6.18 3.65 -10.65
N VAL A 27 5.71 3.98 -9.45
CA VAL A 27 4.56 4.85 -9.26
C VAL A 27 5.02 6.30 -9.30
N GLU A 28 4.78 6.95 -10.42
CA GLU A 28 5.19 8.34 -10.67
C GLU A 28 4.27 9.37 -10.02
N ALA A 29 3.01 9.02 -9.76
CA ALA A 29 2.02 9.92 -9.18
C ALA A 29 1.19 9.20 -8.11
N VAL A 30 1.14 9.80 -6.93
CA VAL A 30 0.41 9.30 -5.77
C VAL A 30 -0.48 10.41 -5.23
N ASP A 31 -1.73 10.07 -4.96
CA ASP A 31 -2.73 10.97 -4.40
C ASP A 31 -3.25 10.45 -3.04
N SER A 32 -4.25 11.12 -2.48
CA SER A 32 -4.89 10.69 -1.24
C SER A 32 -5.61 9.33 -1.36
N ALA A 33 -5.99 8.92 -2.57
CA ALA A 33 -6.58 7.61 -2.81
C ALA A 33 -5.52 6.50 -2.68
N ALA A 34 -4.28 6.72 -3.13
CA ALA A 34 -3.17 5.79 -2.95
C ALA A 34 -2.83 5.54 -1.46
N VAL A 35 -2.92 6.56 -0.61
CA VAL A 35 -2.75 6.39 0.84
C VAL A 35 -3.89 5.55 1.43
N SER A 36 -5.13 5.87 1.08
CA SER A 36 -6.31 5.11 1.53
C SER A 36 -6.26 3.65 1.09
N MET A 37 -5.74 3.41 -0.12
CA MET A 37 -5.50 2.11 -0.72
C MET A 37 -4.55 1.26 0.14
N LEU A 38 -3.37 1.79 0.47
CA LEU A 38 -2.37 1.10 1.28
C LEU A 38 -2.86 0.78 2.69
N LEU A 39 -3.62 1.69 3.30
CA LEU A 39 -4.25 1.45 4.60
C LEU A 39 -5.30 0.33 4.52
N GLY A 40 -6.09 0.29 3.43
CA GLY A 40 -7.05 -0.78 3.18
C GLY A 40 -6.36 -2.14 3.07
N TRP A 41 -5.25 -2.22 2.33
CA TRP A 41 -4.43 -3.41 2.22
C TRP A 41 -3.79 -3.82 3.55
N SER A 42 -3.23 -2.87 4.31
CA SER A 42 -2.68 -3.13 5.65
C SER A 42 -3.73 -3.75 6.58
N ARG A 43 -4.96 -3.21 6.59
CA ARG A 43 -6.08 -3.78 7.36
C ARG A 43 -6.49 -5.16 6.87
N ALA A 44 -6.55 -5.37 5.55
CA ALA A 44 -6.89 -6.67 4.97
C ALA A 44 -5.86 -7.74 5.31
N ALA A 45 -4.57 -7.41 5.21
CA ALA A 45 -3.46 -8.28 5.58
C ALA A 45 -3.56 -8.69 7.07
N GLN A 46 -3.75 -7.71 7.96
CA GLN A 46 -3.96 -7.97 9.39
C GLN A 46 -5.16 -8.90 9.66
N ARG A 47 -6.28 -8.65 8.97
CA ARG A 47 -7.51 -9.44 9.14
C ARG A 47 -7.38 -10.87 8.59
N SER A 48 -6.60 -11.06 7.54
CA SER A 48 -6.32 -12.37 6.93
C SER A 48 -5.12 -13.09 7.55
N GLN A 49 -4.49 -12.51 8.59
CA GLN A 49 -3.23 -12.97 9.17
C GLN A 49 -2.11 -13.18 8.13
N ARG A 50 -2.07 -12.29 7.13
CA ARG A 50 -1.07 -12.27 6.06
C ARG A 50 -0.09 -11.13 6.23
N THR A 51 1.08 -11.30 5.65
CA THR A 51 2.10 -10.26 5.60
C THR A 51 1.91 -9.42 4.34
N LEU A 52 1.85 -8.11 4.51
CA LEU A 52 1.97 -7.15 3.42
C LEU A 52 3.30 -6.42 3.55
N ARG A 53 4.12 -6.45 2.50
CA ARG A 53 5.36 -5.70 2.41
C ARG A 53 5.29 -4.76 1.22
N VAL A 54 5.69 -3.51 1.42
CA VAL A 54 5.74 -2.51 0.35
C VAL A 54 7.14 -1.95 0.25
N THR A 55 7.66 -1.90 -0.97
CA THR A 55 8.97 -1.37 -1.35
C THR A 55 8.81 -0.23 -2.34
N GLY A 56 9.85 0.59 -2.50
CA GLY A 56 9.83 1.68 -3.46
C GLY A 56 8.79 2.75 -3.17
N LEU A 57 8.38 2.94 -1.91
CA LEU A 57 7.39 3.94 -1.51
C LEU A 57 7.83 5.34 -1.97
N PRO A 58 7.05 6.02 -2.84
CA PRO A 58 7.38 7.37 -3.29
C PRO A 58 7.40 8.35 -2.11
N ALA A 59 8.35 9.28 -2.12
CA ALA A 59 8.49 10.31 -1.08
C ALA A 59 7.20 11.15 -0.92
N ASP A 60 6.50 11.38 -2.01
CA ASP A 60 5.22 12.09 -2.04
C ASP A 60 4.13 11.33 -1.26
N LEU A 61 4.11 9.99 -1.35
CA LEU A 61 3.14 9.17 -0.61
C LEU A 61 3.44 9.20 0.89
N LEU A 62 4.71 9.10 1.26
CA LEU A 62 5.13 9.23 2.66
C LEU A 62 4.78 10.60 3.22
N SER A 63 4.98 11.65 2.43
CA SER A 63 4.63 13.03 2.80
C SER A 63 3.12 13.18 3.00
N LEU A 64 2.30 12.61 2.11
CA LEU A 64 0.84 12.59 2.26
C LEU A 64 0.41 11.79 3.50
N ALA A 65 0.97 10.60 3.71
CA ALA A 65 0.65 9.78 4.89
C ALA A 65 1.06 10.46 6.20
N ALA A 66 2.19 11.18 6.22
CA ALA A 66 2.61 11.99 7.35
C ALA A 66 1.66 13.17 7.59
N LEU A 67 1.22 13.86 6.53
CA LEU A 67 0.24 14.94 6.61
C LEU A 67 -1.10 14.45 7.18
N TYR A 68 -1.49 13.22 6.85
CA TYR A 68 -2.70 12.59 7.39
C TYR A 68 -2.49 11.92 8.76
N GLY A 69 -1.26 11.88 9.30
CA GLY A 69 -0.96 11.25 10.58
C GLY A 69 -1.07 9.71 10.58
N VAL A 70 -0.94 9.08 9.41
CA VAL A 70 -1.09 7.63 9.20
C VAL A 70 0.19 6.96 8.72
N ALA A 71 1.31 7.69 8.70
CA ALA A 71 2.60 7.18 8.24
C ALA A 71 3.02 5.91 8.99
N ASP A 72 2.84 5.85 10.31
CA ASP A 72 3.19 4.70 11.15
C ASP A 72 2.29 3.47 10.91
N MET A 73 1.14 3.66 10.24
CA MET A 73 0.21 2.58 9.89
C MET A 73 0.51 1.97 8.52
N LEU A 74 1.42 2.58 7.76
CA LEU A 74 1.80 2.05 6.46
C LEU A 74 2.61 0.76 6.63
N PRO A 75 2.40 -0.22 5.74
CA PRO A 75 3.19 -1.45 5.68
C PRO A 75 4.59 -1.13 5.15
N GLN A 76 5.41 -0.47 5.96
CA GLN A 76 6.81 -0.20 5.64
C GLN A 76 7.62 -1.45 5.95
N GLN A 77 8.56 -1.80 5.07
CA GLN A 77 9.62 -2.70 5.48
C GLN A 77 10.47 -2.00 6.53
N SER A 78 10.15 -2.24 7.80
CA SER A 78 11.11 -2.06 8.88
C SER A 78 12.26 -3.02 8.57
N SER A 79 13.39 -2.46 8.14
CA SER A 79 14.62 -3.24 7.94
C SER A 79 15.18 -3.75 9.26
#